data_AF-A0A1F4RJD9-F1
#
_entry.id   AF-A0A1F4RJD9-F1
#
_cell.length_a   1.000
_cell.length_b   1.000
_cell.length_c   1.000
_cell.angle_alpha   90.00
_cell.angle_beta   90.00
_cell.angle_gamma   90.00
#
_symmetry.space_group_name_H-M   'P 1'
#
loop_
_entity.id
_entity.type
_entity.pdbx_description
1 polymer ?
#
loop_
_entity_poly.entity_id
_entity_poly.type
_entity_poly.pdbx_seq_one_letter_code
_entity_poly.pdbx_strand_id
1 'polypeptide(L)'
;MSIEVTDLDNYAFVSTFEAIFINCGTSGSGLTDARKATLEAFVETAGNSLYISDWAADYIQGVWPTAVNWYGGSVSAAKVGNAQSLVATVVDSGLKTVLGKSTAEVFYDLGNWVIISSEGTGTSVLLSGSPHTNYAYSIKSSSPVTRTVGSKGISAFTTIAGTMEGVPLAVKFQPGGSSKGTVIYTTFHNEAQASDVTDDMGKVLKDFIFTL
;
A
#
# COMPACT_ATOMS: atom_id res chain seq x y z
N MET A 1 5.48 4.81 21.66
CA MET A 1 6.76 5.57 21.58
C MET A 1 6.94 5.98 20.13
N SER A 2 7.41 7.19 19.85
CA SER A 2 7.73 7.62 18.48
C SER A 2 9.20 7.37 18.20
N ILE A 3 9.54 7.00 16.97
CA ILE A 3 10.91 6.89 16.48
C ILE A 3 11.05 7.77 15.24
N GLU A 4 12.24 8.32 15.02
CA GLU A 4 12.59 9.11 13.85
C GLU A 4 13.34 8.24 12.83
N VAL A 5 13.37 8.67 11.55
CA VAL A 5 14.10 7.93 10.50
C VAL A 5 15.60 7.80 10.83
N THR A 6 16.17 8.78 11.54
CA THR A 6 17.56 8.74 12.01
C THR A 6 17.81 7.68 13.06
N ASP A 7 16.80 7.25 13.80
CA ASP A 7 16.96 6.18 14.80
C ASP A 7 17.26 4.83 14.15
N LEU A 8 16.94 4.68 12.86
CA LEU A 8 17.34 3.53 12.05
C LEU A 8 18.86 3.41 11.84
N ASP A 9 19.65 4.44 12.19
CA ASP A 9 21.11 4.32 12.24
C ASP A 9 21.60 3.56 13.49
N ASN A 10 20.72 3.30 14.45
CA ASN A 10 21.04 2.63 15.72
C ASN A 10 20.24 1.34 15.89
N TYR A 11 20.77 0.24 15.36
CA TYR A 11 20.15 -1.08 15.50
C TYR A 11 19.92 -1.50 16.96
N ALA A 12 20.82 -1.15 17.88
CA ALA A 12 20.68 -1.50 19.29
C ALA A 12 19.45 -0.84 19.94
N PHE A 13 19.07 0.35 19.47
CA PHE A 13 17.84 1.01 19.85
C PHE A 13 16.63 0.40 19.14
N VAL A 14 16.69 0.25 17.81
CA VAL A 14 15.59 -0.28 16.99
C VAL A 14 15.20 -1.70 17.41
N SER A 15 16.16 -2.56 17.76
CA SER A 15 15.92 -3.94 18.20
C SER A 15 15.21 -4.05 19.56
N THR A 16 14.98 -2.95 20.27
CA THR A 16 14.15 -2.95 21.50
C THR A 16 12.65 -3.01 21.22
N PHE A 17 12.22 -2.79 19.97
CA PHE A 17 10.83 -2.86 19.55
C PHE A 17 10.50 -4.25 18.98
N GLU A 18 9.29 -4.74 19.26
CA GLU A 18 8.76 -5.97 18.64
C GLU A 18 8.11 -5.67 17.28
N ALA A 19 7.55 -4.46 17.12
CA ALA A 19 7.01 -4.00 15.86
C ALA A 19 7.20 -2.49 15.66
N ILE A 20 7.34 -2.07 14.41
CA ILE A 20 7.45 -0.66 14.01
C ILE A 20 6.37 -0.32 12.98
N PHE A 21 5.73 0.83 13.17
CA PHE A 21 4.70 1.37 12.30
C PHE A 21 5.27 2.56 11.52
N ILE A 22 5.38 2.42 10.20
CA ILE A 22 5.87 3.47 9.30
C ILE A 22 4.66 4.12 8.61
N ASN A 23 4.33 5.32 9.04
CA ASN A 23 3.18 6.10 8.56
C ASN A 23 3.47 6.71 7.17
N CYS A 24 2.43 6.94 6.37
CA CYS A 24 2.49 7.56 5.04
C CYS A 24 3.18 8.94 5.00
N GLY A 25 3.21 9.68 6.12
CA GLY A 25 3.92 10.96 6.22
C GLY A 25 5.46 10.86 6.20
N THR A 26 6.02 9.66 6.35
CA THR A 26 7.46 9.45 6.40
C THR A 26 8.02 9.18 5.00
N SER A 27 8.83 10.11 4.46
CA SER A 27 9.46 9.92 3.15
C SER A 27 10.54 8.83 3.17
N GLY A 28 10.65 8.07 2.08
CA GLY A 28 11.77 7.16 1.86
C GLY A 28 13.09 7.86 1.50
N SER A 29 13.10 9.18 1.31
CA SER A 29 14.31 9.94 0.92
C SER A 29 15.45 9.86 1.94
N GLY A 30 15.14 9.51 3.20
CA GLY A 30 16.13 9.27 4.25
C GLY A 30 16.68 7.85 4.30
N LEU A 31 16.27 6.94 3.40
CA LEU A 31 16.60 5.52 3.49
C LEU A 31 17.98 5.21 2.87
N THR A 32 19.04 5.40 3.67
CA THR A 32 20.41 5.02 3.32
C THR A 32 20.58 3.49 3.35
N ASP A 33 21.65 2.97 2.76
CA ASP A 33 21.92 1.53 2.76
C ASP A 33 22.10 0.95 4.17
N ALA A 34 22.66 1.73 5.11
CA ALA A 34 22.77 1.33 6.51
C ALA A 34 21.40 1.19 7.20
N ARG A 35 20.44 2.06 6.87
CA ARG A 35 19.08 2.01 7.40
C ARG A 35 18.27 0.88 6.77
N LYS A 36 18.48 0.59 5.48
CA LYS A 36 17.92 -0.62 4.84
C LYS A 36 18.40 -1.88 5.54
N ALA A 37 19.71 -2.02 5.72
CA ALA A 37 20.30 -3.17 6.43
C ALA A 37 19.77 -3.31 7.87
N THR A 38 19.49 -2.19 8.55
CA THR A 38 18.85 -2.19 9.87
C THR A 38 17.43 -2.76 9.83
N LEU A 39 16.61 -2.35 8.84
CA LEU A 39 15.25 -2.88 8.67
C LEU A 39 15.26 -4.36 8.24
N GLU A 40 16.16 -4.76 7.36
CA GLU A 40 16.37 -6.17 6.98
C GLU A 40 16.72 -7.00 8.22
N ALA A 41 17.72 -6.59 9.01
CA ALA A 41 18.11 -7.30 10.22
C ALA A 41 17.00 -7.34 11.27
N PHE A 42 16.19 -6.28 11.39
CA PHE A 42 15.05 -6.21 12.29
C PHE A 42 14.01 -7.29 11.95
N VAL A 43 13.67 -7.43 10.67
CA VAL A 43 12.64 -8.38 10.23
C VAL A 43 13.18 -9.80 10.09
N GLU A 44 14.29 -9.96 9.38
CA GLU A 44 14.77 -11.26 8.91
C GLU A 44 15.63 -11.97 9.96
N THR A 45 16.39 -11.21 10.76
CA THR A 45 17.28 -11.78 11.78
C THR A 45 16.59 -11.85 13.13
N ALA A 46 16.14 -10.70 13.65
CA ALA A 46 15.50 -10.62 14.96
C ALA A 46 14.09 -11.21 14.98
N GLY A 47 13.40 -11.22 13.83
CA GLY A 47 12.05 -11.77 13.73
C GLY A 47 10.95 -10.78 14.11
N ASN A 48 11.28 -9.48 14.17
CA ASN A 48 10.35 -8.42 14.51
C ASN A 48 9.55 -7.95 13.28
N SER A 49 8.47 -7.22 13.50
CA SER A 49 7.48 -6.98 12.45
C SER A 49 7.36 -5.52 12.03
N LEU A 50 7.04 -5.27 10.76
CA LEU A 50 6.77 -3.93 10.21
C LEU A 50 5.33 -3.83 9.73
N TYR A 51 4.71 -2.70 10.05
CA TYR A 51 3.51 -2.22 9.38
C TYR A 51 3.84 -0.93 8.63
N ILE A 52 3.48 -0.85 7.35
CA ILE A 52 3.82 0.26 6.46
C ILE A 52 2.55 0.71 5.72
N SER A 53 2.29 2.02 5.65
CA SER A 53 1.08 2.53 4.98
C SER A 53 1.38 3.50 3.84
N ASP A 54 0.66 3.32 2.73
CA ASP A 54 0.53 4.23 1.60
C ASP A 54 1.87 4.80 1.09
N TRP A 55 2.15 6.10 1.24
CA TRP A 55 3.39 6.70 0.71
C TRP A 55 4.67 6.16 1.34
N ALA A 56 4.59 5.52 2.50
CA ALA A 56 5.72 4.80 3.07
C ALA A 56 6.10 3.53 2.28
N ALA A 57 5.37 3.21 1.20
CA ALA A 57 5.75 2.20 0.20
C ALA A 57 7.18 2.36 -0.32
N ASP A 58 7.76 3.57 -0.29
CA ASP A 58 9.17 3.79 -0.61
C ASP A 58 10.12 2.92 0.24
N TYR A 59 9.75 2.58 1.48
CA TYR A 59 10.51 1.65 2.32
C TYR A 59 10.48 0.23 1.78
N ILE A 60 9.33 -0.24 1.27
CA ILE A 60 9.21 -1.56 0.66
C ILE A 60 9.99 -1.59 -0.66
N GLN A 61 9.83 -0.57 -1.52
CA GLN A 61 10.59 -0.50 -2.76
C GLN A 61 12.11 -0.42 -2.50
N GLY A 62 12.53 0.25 -1.44
CA GLY A 62 13.93 0.41 -1.08
C GLY A 62 14.57 -0.83 -0.45
N VAL A 63 13.84 -1.57 0.38
CA VAL A 63 14.36 -2.71 1.15
C VAL A 63 14.03 -4.06 0.47
N TRP A 64 12.78 -4.25 0.05
CA TRP A 64 12.31 -5.50 -0.56
C TRP A 64 11.68 -5.23 -1.94
N PRO A 65 12.47 -4.82 -2.95
CA PRO A 65 11.97 -4.32 -4.23
C PRO A 65 11.13 -5.32 -5.03
N THR A 66 11.26 -6.63 -4.74
CA THR A 66 10.52 -7.69 -5.44
C THR A 66 9.27 -8.14 -4.69
N ALA A 67 8.98 -7.60 -3.50
CA ALA A 67 7.84 -8.01 -2.69
C ALA A 67 6.51 -7.47 -3.25
N VAL A 68 6.53 -6.33 -3.92
CA VAL A 68 5.32 -5.67 -4.43
C VAL A 68 5.59 -5.11 -5.83
N ASN A 69 4.69 -5.39 -6.77
CA ASN A 69 4.71 -4.75 -8.07
C ASN A 69 3.87 -3.48 -8.02
N TRP A 70 4.49 -2.34 -8.25
CA TRP A 70 3.84 -1.03 -8.22
C TRP A 70 3.23 -0.71 -9.57
N TYR A 71 2.07 -0.04 -9.56
CA TYR A 71 1.53 0.54 -10.78
C TYR A 71 2.54 1.49 -11.43
N GLY A 72 2.71 1.39 -12.76
CA GLY A 72 3.72 2.19 -13.48
C GLY A 72 5.18 1.81 -13.16
N GLY A 73 5.42 0.72 -12.43
CA GLY A 73 6.75 0.16 -12.17
C GLY A 73 7.54 0.82 -11.04
N SER A 74 6.99 1.81 -10.34
CA SER A 74 7.61 2.45 -9.17
C SER A 74 6.56 3.05 -8.25
N VAL A 75 6.90 3.25 -6.96
CA VAL A 75 6.02 3.92 -5.99
C VAL A 75 5.67 5.34 -6.45
N SER A 76 6.63 6.07 -7.02
CA SER A 76 6.38 7.42 -7.56
C SER A 76 5.32 7.42 -8.67
N ALA A 77 5.42 6.47 -9.61
CA ALA A 77 4.43 6.32 -10.68
C ALA A 77 3.08 5.75 -10.21
N ALA A 78 3.06 5.08 -9.06
CA ALA A 78 1.90 4.45 -8.47
C ALA A 78 0.99 5.39 -7.66
N LYS A 79 1.43 6.62 -7.35
CA LYS A 79 0.67 7.65 -6.62
C LYS A 79 -0.44 8.26 -7.49
N VAL A 80 -1.40 7.45 -7.91
CA VAL A 80 -2.46 7.80 -8.87
C VAL A 80 -3.87 7.45 -8.39
N GLY A 81 -4.02 6.95 -7.16
CA GLY A 81 -5.32 6.63 -6.58
C GLY A 81 -6.19 7.87 -6.35
N ASN A 82 -7.51 7.72 -6.44
CA ASN A 82 -8.44 8.82 -6.16
C ASN A 82 -9.03 8.72 -4.75
N ALA A 83 -9.37 9.86 -4.15
CA ALA A 83 -10.24 9.88 -2.97
C ALA A 83 -11.55 9.18 -3.32
N GLN A 84 -11.96 8.19 -2.53
CA GLN A 84 -13.12 7.34 -2.77
C GLN A 84 -13.46 6.47 -1.56
N SER A 85 -14.71 6.01 -1.48
CA SER A 85 -15.05 4.80 -0.73
C SER A 85 -15.09 3.62 -1.68
N LEU A 86 -14.52 2.49 -1.27
CA LEU A 86 -14.62 1.23 -2.00
C LEU A 86 -14.96 0.08 -1.05
N VAL A 87 -15.65 -0.92 -1.59
CA VAL A 87 -15.87 -2.19 -0.88
C VAL A 87 -14.81 -3.18 -1.35
N ALA A 88 -13.85 -3.48 -0.48
CA ALA A 88 -12.80 -4.44 -0.72
C ALA A 88 -13.32 -5.87 -0.50
N THR A 89 -12.79 -6.81 -1.28
CA THR A 89 -12.86 -8.23 -0.96
C THR A 89 -11.78 -8.54 0.07
N VAL A 90 -12.19 -9.18 1.17
CA VAL A 90 -11.24 -9.77 2.12
C VAL A 90 -10.74 -11.05 1.47
N VAL A 91 -9.44 -11.16 1.23
CA VAL A 91 -8.83 -12.33 0.57
C VAL A 91 -8.37 -13.33 1.62
N ASP A 92 -7.64 -12.84 2.63
CA ASP A 92 -7.08 -13.64 3.72
C ASP A 92 -8.17 -14.30 4.58
N SER A 93 -8.00 -15.60 4.89
CA SER A 93 -8.98 -16.39 5.63
C SER A 93 -9.01 -16.09 7.13
N GLY A 94 -7.88 -15.73 7.72
CA GLY A 94 -7.79 -15.28 9.11
C GLY A 94 -8.55 -13.96 9.28
N LEU A 95 -8.28 -13.01 8.40
CA LEU A 95 -8.94 -11.70 8.41
C LEU A 95 -10.46 -11.83 8.16
N LYS A 96 -10.90 -12.73 7.27
CA LYS A 96 -12.33 -13.07 7.11
C LYS A 96 -12.97 -13.53 8.42
N THR A 97 -12.25 -14.37 9.16
CA THR A 97 -12.73 -14.92 10.43
C THR A 97 -12.87 -13.82 11.47
N VAL A 98 -11.87 -12.94 11.57
CA VAL A 98 -11.87 -11.81 12.51
C VAL A 98 -12.95 -10.78 12.19
N LEU A 99 -13.17 -10.49 10.91
CA LEU A 99 -14.22 -9.56 10.47
C LEU A 99 -15.62 -10.18 10.53
N GLY A 100 -15.73 -11.52 10.46
CA GLY A 100 -17.00 -12.23 10.33
C GLY A 100 -17.67 -12.05 8.96
N LYS A 101 -16.93 -11.58 7.95
CA LYS A 101 -17.43 -11.28 6.61
C LYS A 101 -16.31 -11.33 5.55
N SER A 102 -16.71 -11.41 4.29
CA SER A 102 -15.80 -11.49 3.13
C SER A 102 -15.54 -10.14 2.45
N THR A 103 -16.05 -9.05 3.01
CA THR A 103 -15.86 -7.70 2.46
C THR A 103 -15.52 -6.70 3.57
N ALA A 104 -14.79 -5.64 3.21
CA ALA A 104 -14.43 -4.56 4.10
C ALA A 104 -14.63 -3.22 3.39
N GLU A 105 -15.29 -2.26 4.04
CA GLU A 105 -15.37 -0.90 3.52
C GLU A 105 -14.06 -0.15 3.78
N VAL A 106 -13.44 0.37 2.71
CA VAL A 106 -12.22 1.17 2.77
C VAL A 106 -12.53 2.56 2.27
N PHE A 107 -12.22 3.56 3.10
CA PHE A 107 -12.36 4.96 2.77
C PHE A 107 -10.98 5.59 2.54
N TYR A 108 -10.85 6.25 1.39
CA TYR A 108 -9.71 7.07 1.01
C TYR A 108 -10.18 8.52 1.00
N ASP A 109 -9.84 9.26 2.05
CA ASP A 109 -10.18 10.67 2.23
C ASP A 109 -9.43 11.57 1.23
N LEU A 110 -8.21 11.20 0.87
CA LEU A 110 -7.35 11.90 -0.08
C LEU A 110 -7.03 11.07 -1.33
N GLY A 111 -6.67 11.77 -2.40
CA GLY A 111 -6.12 11.17 -3.62
C GLY A 111 -4.59 11.03 -3.58
N ASN A 112 -4.01 10.55 -4.68
CA ASN A 112 -2.59 10.24 -4.88
C ASN A 112 -2.04 9.13 -3.98
N TRP A 113 -2.89 8.30 -3.38
CA TRP A 113 -2.44 7.10 -2.68
C TRP A 113 -1.84 6.08 -3.68
N VAL A 114 -1.00 5.19 -3.16
CA VAL A 114 -0.14 4.28 -3.93
C VAL A 114 -0.90 3.03 -4.37
N ILE A 115 -0.98 2.80 -5.67
CA ILE A 115 -1.62 1.61 -6.27
C ILE A 115 -0.62 0.45 -6.38
N ILE A 116 -1.00 -0.72 -5.85
CA ILE A 116 -0.34 -1.99 -6.13
C ILE A 116 -0.90 -2.55 -7.45
N SER A 117 -0.06 -2.94 -8.40
CA SER A 117 -0.52 -3.62 -9.62
C SER A 117 -0.74 -5.11 -9.38
N SER A 118 0.19 -5.75 -8.66
CA SER A 118 0.09 -7.15 -8.22
C SER A 118 1.04 -7.45 -7.07
N GLU A 119 0.81 -8.57 -6.38
CA GLU A 119 1.77 -9.13 -5.44
C GLU A 119 3.08 -9.53 -6.13
N GLY A 120 4.19 -9.36 -5.41
CA GLY A 120 5.48 -9.88 -5.80
C GLY A 120 5.73 -11.29 -5.25
N THR A 121 6.94 -11.80 -5.45
CA THR A 121 7.32 -13.14 -4.99
C THR A 121 7.27 -13.24 -3.48
N GLY A 122 6.58 -14.28 -2.97
CA GLY A 122 6.49 -14.53 -1.52
C GLY A 122 5.48 -13.63 -0.79
N THR A 123 4.70 -12.85 -1.53
CA THR A 123 3.72 -11.91 -0.98
C THR A 123 2.31 -12.45 -1.10
N SER A 124 1.54 -12.34 -0.02
CA SER A 124 0.13 -12.71 0.04
C SER A 124 -0.75 -11.46 0.02
N VAL A 125 -1.86 -11.52 -0.71
CA VAL A 125 -2.88 -10.46 -0.72
C VAL A 125 -3.83 -10.65 0.45
N LEU A 126 -4.00 -9.61 1.26
CA LEU A 126 -4.93 -9.59 2.40
C LEU A 126 -6.30 -9.02 1.99
N LEU A 127 -6.28 -7.91 1.25
CA LEU A 127 -7.45 -7.23 0.72
C LEU A 127 -7.24 -6.95 -0.77
N SER A 128 -8.29 -7.07 -1.58
CA SER A 128 -8.31 -6.64 -2.97
C SER A 128 -9.54 -5.79 -3.27
N GLY A 129 -9.48 -4.96 -4.31
CA GLY A 129 -10.62 -4.15 -4.71
C GLY A 129 -10.42 -3.51 -6.07
N SER A 130 -11.43 -2.74 -6.50
CA SER A 130 -11.44 -2.13 -7.83
C SER A 130 -11.43 -0.60 -7.76
N PRO A 131 -10.29 0.04 -7.44
CA PRO A 131 -10.23 1.49 -7.24
C PRO A 131 -10.33 2.28 -8.54
N HIS A 132 -10.89 3.49 -8.43
CA HIS A 132 -10.76 4.55 -9.43
C HIS A 132 -9.41 5.26 -9.30
N THR A 133 -8.81 5.59 -10.43
CA THR A 133 -7.50 6.27 -10.51
C THR A 133 -7.56 7.48 -11.42
N ASN A 134 -6.61 8.41 -11.24
CA ASN A 134 -6.37 9.55 -12.15
C ASN A 134 -5.75 9.12 -13.50
N TYR A 135 -5.91 7.85 -13.89
CA TYR A 135 -5.40 7.30 -15.12
C TYR A 135 -5.87 8.11 -16.32
N ALA A 136 -4.94 8.76 -17.02
CA ALA A 136 -5.20 9.24 -18.36
C ALA A 136 -5.06 8.04 -19.31
N TYR A 137 -6.19 7.44 -19.70
CA TYR A 137 -6.19 6.53 -20.84
C TYR A 137 -5.70 7.32 -22.06
N SER A 138 -4.43 7.16 -22.44
CA SER A 138 -3.99 7.58 -23.76
C SER A 138 -4.68 6.63 -24.73
N ILE A 139 -5.72 7.12 -25.40
CA ILE A 139 -6.45 6.35 -26.40
C ILE A 139 -5.49 6.03 -27.55
N LYS A 140 -4.71 4.94 -27.44
CA LYS A 140 -4.06 4.28 -28.57
C LYS A 140 -5.11 3.42 -29.26
N SER A 141 -6.13 4.07 -29.82
CA SER A 141 -7.11 3.32 -30.58
C SER A 141 -6.46 2.88 -31.89
N SER A 142 -6.15 1.59 -32.02
CA SER A 142 -5.87 0.93 -33.31
C SER A 142 -7.14 0.78 -34.16
N SER A 143 -8.29 1.22 -33.65
CA SER A 143 -9.55 1.35 -34.41
C SER A 143 -9.86 2.83 -34.63
N PRO A 144 -10.26 3.28 -35.83
CA PRO A 144 -10.71 4.65 -36.00
C PRO A 144 -11.93 4.89 -35.11
N VAL A 145 -11.79 5.64 -34.02
CA VAL A 145 -12.93 6.20 -33.29
C VAL A 145 -13.45 7.36 -34.13
N THR A 146 -14.41 7.09 -35.01
CA THR A 146 -15.11 8.11 -35.79
C THR A 146 -16.13 8.81 -34.89
N ARG A 147 -15.66 9.70 -34.00
CA ARG A 147 -16.55 10.72 -33.42
C ARG A 147 -16.60 11.88 -34.40
N THR A 148 -17.77 12.12 -34.99
CA THR A 148 -18.05 13.36 -35.71
C THR A 148 -17.97 14.53 -34.73
N VAL A 149 -16.79 15.13 -34.60
CA VAL A 149 -16.61 16.41 -33.91
C VAL A 149 -16.71 17.50 -34.97
N GLY A 150 -17.77 18.29 -34.88
CA GLY A 150 -17.91 19.51 -35.68
C GLY A 150 -16.69 20.41 -35.45
N SER A 151 -16.17 20.96 -36.53
CA SER A 151 -14.88 21.63 -36.65
C SER A 151 -14.76 22.94 -35.84
N LYS A 152 -14.74 22.87 -34.50
CA LYS A 152 -14.28 23.95 -33.61
C LYS A 152 -13.65 23.37 -32.34
N GLY A 153 -12.32 23.23 -32.35
CA GLY A 153 -11.48 23.12 -31.15
C GLY A 153 -11.60 21.83 -30.33
N ILE A 154 -10.72 20.86 -30.58
CA ILE A 154 -10.42 19.83 -29.58
C ILE A 154 -9.41 20.45 -28.61
N SER A 155 -9.90 21.11 -27.56
CA SER A 155 -9.08 21.59 -26.44
C SER A 155 -9.36 20.84 -25.13
N ALA A 156 -10.12 19.75 -25.18
CA ALA A 156 -10.47 18.97 -23.99
C ALA A 156 -9.90 17.55 -24.09
N PHE A 157 -8.75 17.34 -23.44
CA PHE A 157 -8.39 16.02 -22.95
C PHE A 157 -9.38 15.68 -21.83
N THR A 158 -10.34 14.79 -22.09
CA THR A 158 -11.16 14.21 -21.03
C THR A 158 -10.31 13.14 -20.33
N THR A 159 -9.86 13.42 -19.11
CA THR A 159 -9.36 12.39 -18.21
C THR A 159 -10.52 11.45 -17.89
N ILE A 160 -10.53 10.26 -18.51
CA ILE A 160 -11.46 9.20 -18.12
C ILE A 160 -10.81 8.49 -16.94
N ALA A 161 -11.35 8.66 -15.74
CA ALA A 161 -10.88 7.92 -14.57
C ALA A 161 -10.88 6.42 -14.89
N GLY A 162 -9.72 5.79 -14.83
CA GLY A 162 -9.57 4.35 -15.05
C GLY A 162 -9.94 3.60 -13.78
N THR A 163 -10.81 2.60 -13.90
CA THR A 163 -11.01 1.60 -12.85
C THR A 163 -9.95 0.51 -13.02
N MET A 164 -9.20 0.21 -11.98
CA MET A 164 -8.32 -0.96 -11.97
C MET A 164 -9.05 -2.09 -11.27
N GLU A 165 -9.27 -3.23 -11.92
CA GLU A 165 -10.09 -4.30 -11.35
C GLU A 165 -9.26 -5.25 -10.46
N GLY A 166 -9.76 -5.53 -9.26
CA GLY A 166 -9.28 -6.63 -8.40
C GLY A 166 -7.84 -6.52 -7.94
N VAL A 167 -7.26 -5.33 -7.89
CA VAL A 167 -5.87 -5.11 -7.47
C VAL A 167 -5.70 -5.25 -5.96
N PRO A 168 -4.50 -5.60 -5.45
CA PRO A 168 -4.23 -5.63 -4.02
C PRO A 168 -4.38 -4.25 -3.37
N LEU A 169 -4.97 -4.21 -2.18
CA LEU A 169 -5.11 -3.02 -1.32
C LEU A 169 -4.39 -3.18 0.02
N ALA A 170 -4.12 -4.43 0.40
CA ALA A 170 -3.24 -4.75 1.52
C ALA A 170 -2.52 -6.06 1.23
N VAL A 171 -1.24 -6.14 1.58
CA VAL A 171 -0.38 -7.31 1.34
C VAL A 171 0.47 -7.62 2.56
N LYS A 172 0.93 -8.88 2.63
CA LYS A 172 1.79 -9.41 3.68
C LYS A 172 2.89 -10.26 3.09
N PHE A 173 4.12 -10.13 3.59
CA PHE A 173 5.22 -11.01 3.23
C PHE A 173 6.20 -11.20 4.40
N GLN A 174 6.98 -12.26 4.35
CA GLN A 174 7.93 -12.66 5.40
C GLN A 174 9.31 -12.88 4.77
N PRO A 175 10.13 -11.82 4.63
CA PRO A 175 11.35 -11.88 3.83
C PRO A 175 12.39 -12.85 4.42
N GLY A 176 12.41 -13.05 5.74
CA GLY A 176 13.27 -14.03 6.42
C GLY A 176 12.70 -15.46 6.46
N GLY A 177 11.56 -15.71 5.80
CA GLY A 177 10.82 -16.98 5.85
C GLY A 177 9.75 -17.03 6.95
N SER A 178 8.94 -18.09 6.96
CA SER A 178 7.72 -18.17 7.77
C SER A 178 7.92 -18.18 9.29
N SER A 179 9.14 -18.42 9.77
CA SER A 179 9.51 -18.38 11.19
C SER A 179 10.13 -17.04 11.62
N LYS A 180 10.15 -16.04 10.74
CA LYS A 180 10.73 -14.71 10.97
C LYS A 180 9.63 -13.63 10.91
N GLY A 181 10.07 -12.39 11.02
CA GLY A 181 9.22 -11.22 11.11
C GLY A 181 8.35 -11.04 9.87
N THR A 182 7.24 -10.32 10.07
CA THR A 182 6.25 -10.07 9.03
C THR A 182 6.28 -8.60 8.62
N VAL A 183 6.15 -8.34 7.32
CA VAL A 183 5.91 -7.01 6.78
C VAL A 183 4.49 -6.96 6.24
N ILE A 184 3.67 -6.06 6.77
CA ILE A 184 2.33 -5.75 6.28
C ILE A 184 2.35 -4.37 5.63
N TYR A 185 1.73 -4.26 4.47
CA TYR A 185 1.52 -3.01 3.75
C TYR A 185 0.06 -2.78 3.43
N THR A 186 -0.41 -1.55 3.59
CA THR A 186 -1.75 -1.11 3.17
C THR A 186 -1.66 0.10 2.24
N THR A 187 -2.53 0.17 1.24
CA THR A 187 -2.65 1.35 0.37
C THR A 187 -3.42 2.48 1.02
N PHE A 188 -4.23 2.19 2.04
CA PHE A 188 -4.98 3.18 2.82
C PHE A 188 -4.18 3.69 4.00
N HIS A 189 -4.48 4.93 4.40
CA HIS A 189 -3.83 5.61 5.51
C HIS A 189 -4.05 4.84 6.82
N ASN A 190 -2.99 4.75 7.62
CA ASN A 190 -3.13 4.42 9.04
C ASN A 190 -3.60 5.70 9.76
N GLU A 191 -4.90 5.98 9.69
CA GLU A 191 -5.51 7.10 10.40
C GLU A 191 -5.45 6.86 11.92
N ALA A 192 -4.35 7.28 12.52
CA ALA A 192 -4.37 7.62 13.93
C ALA A 192 -5.18 8.93 14.07
N GLN A 193 -6.48 8.78 14.39
CA GLN A 193 -7.38 9.68 15.15
C GLN A 193 -8.75 10.02 14.50
N ALA A 194 -9.66 9.06 14.64
CA ALA A 194 -10.97 9.21 15.32
C ALA A 194 -12.19 9.85 14.64
N SER A 195 -12.14 10.47 13.45
CA SER A 195 -13.37 11.01 12.82
C SER A 195 -13.89 10.23 11.61
N ASP A 196 -13.02 9.61 10.79
CA ASP A 196 -13.42 9.12 9.45
C ASP A 196 -12.99 7.67 9.13
N VAL A 197 -12.44 6.95 10.13
CA VAL A 197 -12.10 5.52 10.00
C VAL A 197 -13.38 4.68 10.01
N THR A 198 -13.63 3.91 8.95
CA THR A 198 -14.73 2.95 8.95
C THR A 198 -14.53 1.88 10.03
N ASP A 199 -15.61 1.31 10.57
CA ASP A 199 -15.52 0.22 11.56
C ASP A 199 -14.68 -0.96 11.05
N ASP A 200 -14.68 -1.20 9.74
CA ASP A 200 -13.93 -2.26 9.10
C ASP A 200 -12.43 -1.96 9.06
N MET A 201 -12.05 -0.75 8.64
CA MET A 201 -10.65 -0.33 8.67
C MET A 201 -10.10 -0.39 10.09
N GLY A 202 -10.88 0.05 11.09
CA GLY A 202 -10.49 -0.05 12.49
C GLY A 202 -10.25 -1.50 12.96
N LYS A 203 -11.05 -2.46 12.49
CA LYS A 203 -10.85 -3.89 12.81
C LYS A 203 -9.67 -4.50 12.05
N VAL A 204 -9.51 -4.16 10.78
CA VAL A 204 -8.38 -4.60 9.94
C VAL A 204 -7.05 -4.12 10.55
N LEU A 205 -6.95 -2.84 10.89
CA LEU A 205 -5.75 -2.26 11.51
C LEU A 205 -5.46 -2.91 12.87
N LYS A 206 -6.50 -3.15 13.69
CA LYS A 206 -6.34 -3.87 14.96
C LYS A 206 -5.84 -5.30 14.74
N ASP A 207 -6.42 -6.03 13.79
CA ASP A 207 -5.99 -7.39 13.48
C ASP A 207 -4.53 -7.42 13.03
N PHE A 208 -4.13 -6.48 12.16
CA PHE A 208 -2.74 -6.35 11.76
C PHE A 208 -1.84 -6.04 12.96
N ILE A 209 -2.24 -5.22 13.91
CA ILE A 209 -1.47 -5.00 15.14
C ILE A 209 -1.35 -6.28 15.99
N PHE A 210 -2.42 -7.08 16.09
CA PHE A 210 -2.46 -8.26 16.98
C PHE A 210 -1.93 -9.56 16.34
N THR A 211 -1.66 -9.55 15.03
CA THR A 211 -1.15 -10.72 14.29
C THR A 211 0.34 -10.58 13.91
N LEU A 212 0.99 -9.48 14.31
CA LEU A 212 2.41 -9.22 14.11
C LEU A 212 3.31 -9.84 15.17
#